data_AF-A0A8S3V5H2-F1
#
_entry.id   AF-A0A8S3V5H2-F1
#
_cell.length_a   1.000
_cell.length_b   1.000
_cell.length_c   1.000
_cell.angle_alpha   90.00
_cell.angle_beta   90.00
_cell.angle_gamma   90.00
#
_symmetry.space_group_name_H-M   'P 1'
#
loop_
_entity.id
_entity.type
_entity.pdbx_description
1 polymer ?
#
loop_
_entity_poly.entity_id
_entity_poly.type
_entity_poly.pdbx_seq_one_letter_code
_entity_poly.pdbx_strand_id
1 'polypeptide(L)'
;MIAVGECGLDSSDKPNSKELKKQVHVFEEQLRIAKRQHLPVVIHCRGDKKIKNMCRDSLTNFLEEDHPIHWHCFNGDTEEYRQCKTMFPNGKFGISPFLLMDNKYPGYRATVCEMKLEDLVLETDSPYLKPQGHHEASPELLKEIIWKLASMFDVHSGGKAR
;
A
#
# COMPACT_ATOMS: atom_id res chain seq x y z
N MET A 1 21.61 1.35 0.48
CA MET A 1 20.24 1.49 -0.07
C MET A 1 19.51 0.19 0.19
N ILE A 2 18.30 0.23 0.76
CA ILE A 2 17.55 -1.00 1.16
C ILE A 2 16.32 -1.30 0.30
N ALA A 3 15.87 -0.33 -0.50
CA ALA A 3 14.76 -0.46 -1.44
C ALA A 3 14.86 0.66 -2.50
N VAL A 4 14.14 0.51 -3.61
CA VAL A 4 13.89 1.57 -4.59
C VAL A 4 12.47 2.11 -4.39
N GLY A 5 12.35 3.41 -4.18
CA GLY A 5 11.07 4.08 -4.02
C GLY A 5 11.20 5.36 -3.19
N GLU A 6 10.11 6.03 -2.87
CA GLU A 6 8.74 5.73 -3.30
C GLU A 6 8.55 5.97 -4.81
N CYS A 7 7.91 5.04 -5.52
CA CYS A 7 7.73 5.10 -6.98
C CYS A 7 6.37 4.53 -7.40
N GLY A 8 5.84 4.94 -8.55
CA GLY A 8 4.56 4.47 -9.06
C GLY A 8 3.77 5.57 -9.76
N LEU A 9 2.45 5.51 -9.68
CA LEU A 9 1.55 6.40 -10.41
C LEU A 9 0.59 7.14 -9.48
N ASP A 10 0.41 8.44 -9.74
CA ASP A 10 -0.47 9.31 -8.97
C ASP A 10 -1.27 10.25 -9.87
N SER A 11 -2.60 10.14 -9.81
CA SER A 11 -3.52 10.99 -10.56
C SER A 11 -4.31 11.99 -9.72
N SER A 12 -3.94 12.26 -8.46
CA SER A 12 -4.65 13.24 -7.60
C SER A 12 -4.71 14.63 -8.23
N ASP A 13 -3.62 15.03 -8.87
CA ASP A 13 -3.44 16.37 -9.42
C ASP A 13 -3.96 16.46 -10.87
N LYS A 14 -4.69 15.42 -11.30
CA LYS A 14 -5.30 15.31 -12.63
C LYS A 14 -4.29 15.54 -13.76
N PRO A 15 -3.18 14.77 -13.81
CA PRO A 15 -2.14 14.95 -14.80
C PRO A 15 -2.71 14.81 -16.21
N ASN A 16 -2.23 15.65 -17.12
CA ASN A 16 -2.53 15.48 -18.54
C ASN A 16 -1.79 14.26 -19.12
N SER A 17 -2.13 13.89 -20.36
CA SER A 17 -1.56 12.70 -21.01
C SER A 17 -0.04 12.71 -21.13
N LYS A 18 0.61 13.89 -21.22
CA LYS A 18 2.07 14.00 -21.29
C LYS A 18 2.71 13.77 -19.92
N GLU A 19 2.10 14.30 -18.86
CA GLU A 19 2.53 14.10 -17.47
C GLU A 19 2.38 12.64 -17.05
N LEU A 20 1.24 12.01 -17.34
CA LEU A 20 1.01 10.60 -17.03
C LEU A 20 2.03 9.70 -17.76
N LYS A 21 2.32 9.97 -19.04
CA LYS A 21 3.37 9.24 -19.78
C LYS A 21 4.75 9.38 -19.14
N LYS A 22 5.07 10.56 -18.58
CA LYS A 22 6.33 10.77 -17.85
C LYS A 22 6.36 9.98 -16.55
N GLN A 23 5.27 9.96 -15.78
CA GLN A 23 5.17 9.15 -14.56
C GLN A 23 5.43 7.68 -14.86
N VAL A 24 4.74 7.12 -15.87
CA VAL A 24 4.93 5.73 -16.31
C VAL A 24 6.38 5.47 -16.71
N HIS A 25 6.96 6.32 -17.58
CA HIS A 25 8.33 6.14 -18.02
C HIS A 25 9.34 6.13 -16.86
N VAL A 26 9.25 7.10 -15.94
CA VAL A 26 10.16 7.17 -14.78
C VAL A 26 9.95 5.98 -13.85
N PHE A 27 8.70 5.59 -13.62
CA PHE A 27 8.37 4.43 -12.81
C PHE A 27 9.02 3.16 -13.37
N GLU A 28 8.85 2.89 -14.66
CA GLU A 28 9.45 1.73 -15.32
C GLU A 28 11.00 1.75 -15.27
N GLU A 29 11.65 2.90 -15.38
CA GLU A 29 13.10 3.01 -15.18
C GLU A 29 13.51 2.66 -13.74
N GLN A 30 12.74 3.09 -12.73
CA GLN A 30 12.97 2.72 -11.34
C GLN A 30 12.79 1.21 -11.11
N LEU A 31 11.80 0.57 -11.75
CA LEU A 31 11.63 -0.88 -11.72
C LEU A 31 12.82 -1.61 -12.32
N ARG A 32 13.36 -1.13 -13.46
CA ARG A 32 14.58 -1.70 -14.04
C ARG A 32 15.79 -1.56 -13.11
N ILE A 33 15.91 -0.45 -12.38
CA ILE A 33 16.96 -0.26 -11.37
C ILE A 33 16.78 -1.28 -10.23
N ALA A 34 15.58 -1.42 -9.68
CA ALA A 34 15.28 -2.34 -8.59
C ALA A 34 15.61 -3.79 -8.96
N LYS A 35 15.22 -4.23 -10.17
CA LYS A 35 15.57 -5.54 -10.71
C LYS A 35 17.08 -5.75 -10.83
N ARG A 36 17.81 -4.80 -11.42
CA ARG A 36 19.28 -4.90 -11.56
C ARG A 36 20.03 -4.92 -10.23
N GLN A 37 19.47 -4.30 -9.19
CA GLN A 37 20.09 -4.21 -7.87
C GLN A 37 19.56 -5.27 -6.90
N HIS A 38 18.61 -6.12 -7.31
CA HIS A 38 17.92 -7.08 -6.44
C HIS A 38 17.34 -6.42 -5.18
N LEU A 39 16.82 -5.20 -5.30
CA LEU A 39 16.23 -4.45 -4.21
C LEU A 39 14.70 -4.52 -4.24
N PRO A 40 14.03 -4.59 -3.07
CA PRO A 40 12.59 -4.38 -2.97
C PRO A 40 12.15 -3.05 -3.59
N VAL A 41 10.89 -2.97 -4.01
CA VAL A 41 10.27 -1.71 -4.45
C VAL A 41 9.21 -1.24 -3.47
N VAL A 42 9.20 0.07 -3.19
CA VAL A 42 8.14 0.74 -2.43
C VAL A 42 7.23 1.47 -3.41
N ILE A 43 5.98 1.01 -3.49
CA ILE A 43 5.01 1.39 -4.51
C ILE A 43 3.98 2.36 -3.95
N HIS A 44 3.85 3.50 -4.61
CA HIS A 44 2.75 4.43 -4.48
C HIS A 44 1.81 4.30 -5.66
N CYS A 45 0.53 4.07 -5.38
CA CYS A 45 -0.46 4.01 -6.44
C CYS A 45 -1.75 4.70 -6.00
N ARG A 46 -1.97 5.91 -6.50
CA ARG A 46 -3.14 6.72 -6.18
C ARG A 46 -3.88 7.13 -7.45
N GLY A 47 -5.14 6.71 -7.57
CA GLY A 47 -5.95 7.07 -8.72
C GLY A 47 -7.15 6.16 -8.91
N ASP A 48 -7.80 6.31 -10.04
CA ASP A 48 -8.91 5.44 -10.44
C ASP A 48 -8.43 4.02 -10.83
N LYS A 49 -9.39 3.16 -11.21
CA LYS A 49 -9.10 1.79 -11.64
C LYS A 49 -8.12 1.72 -12.81
N LYS A 50 -8.14 2.70 -13.72
CA LYS A 50 -7.25 2.73 -14.89
C LYS A 50 -5.81 2.97 -14.45
N ILE A 51 -5.58 3.95 -13.57
CA ILE A 51 -4.24 4.24 -13.03
C ILE A 51 -3.70 3.05 -12.25
N LYS A 52 -4.55 2.44 -11.42
CA LYS A 52 -4.20 1.24 -10.66
C LYS A 52 -3.82 0.05 -11.54
N ASN A 53 -4.58 -0.19 -12.62
CA ASN A 53 -4.22 -1.21 -13.62
C ASN A 53 -2.89 -0.89 -14.30
N MET A 54 -2.68 0.34 -14.78
CA MET A 54 -1.42 0.73 -15.43
C MET A 54 -0.19 0.55 -14.51
N CYS A 55 -0.35 0.83 -13.21
CA CYS A 55 0.71 0.61 -12.23
C CYS A 55 1.05 -0.88 -12.10
N ARG A 56 0.02 -1.73 -11.96
CA ARG A 56 0.20 -3.20 -11.92
C ARG A 56 0.80 -3.76 -13.20
N ASP A 57 0.34 -3.31 -14.36
CA ASP A 57 0.87 -3.73 -15.67
C ASP A 57 2.37 -3.40 -15.77
N SER A 58 2.78 -2.21 -15.31
CA SER A 58 4.19 -1.83 -15.26
C SER A 58 4.98 -2.77 -14.34
N LEU A 59 4.46 -3.09 -13.16
CA LEU A 59 5.11 -4.03 -12.24
C LEU A 59 5.31 -5.41 -12.88
N THR A 60 4.26 -6.00 -13.45
CA THR A 60 4.31 -7.34 -14.06
C THR A 60 5.16 -7.39 -15.32
N ASN A 61 5.32 -6.28 -16.04
CA ASN A 61 6.17 -6.22 -17.24
C ASN A 61 7.67 -6.17 -16.91
N PHE A 62 8.04 -5.67 -15.73
CA PHE A 62 9.44 -5.42 -15.39
C PHE A 62 9.98 -6.30 -14.26
N LEU A 63 9.11 -6.79 -13.36
CA LEU A 63 9.49 -7.59 -12.20
C LEU A 63 8.95 -9.02 -12.32
N GLU A 64 9.65 -9.95 -11.68
CA GLU A 64 9.17 -11.34 -11.53
C GLU A 64 8.16 -11.43 -10.36
N GLU A 65 7.30 -12.46 -10.36
CA GLU A 65 6.25 -12.63 -9.34
C GLU A 65 6.79 -12.70 -7.90
N ASP A 66 8.01 -13.22 -7.73
CA ASP A 66 8.66 -13.36 -6.41
C ASP A 66 9.40 -12.08 -5.95
N HIS A 67 9.45 -11.04 -6.78
CA HIS A 67 10.13 -9.79 -6.44
C HIS A 67 9.46 -9.13 -5.21
N PRO A 68 10.23 -8.71 -4.18
CA PRO A 68 9.64 -8.11 -2.99
C PRO A 68 9.00 -6.75 -3.28
N ILE A 69 7.69 -6.63 -3.04
CA ILE A 69 6.92 -5.39 -3.22
C ILE A 69 6.40 -4.92 -1.86
N HIS A 70 6.55 -3.63 -1.55
CA HIS A 70 5.81 -2.96 -0.49
C HIS A 70 4.82 -1.97 -1.11
N TRP A 71 3.53 -2.27 -1.02
CA TRP A 71 2.44 -1.36 -1.38
C TRP A 71 2.25 -0.35 -0.25
N HIS A 72 2.94 0.78 -0.34
CA HIS A 72 2.89 1.84 0.67
C HIS A 72 1.50 2.48 0.74
N CYS A 73 1.07 2.82 1.95
CA CYS A 73 -0.17 3.52 2.24
C CYS A 73 -1.38 2.88 1.54
N PHE A 74 -1.43 1.54 1.57
CA PHE A 74 -2.43 0.78 0.83
C PHE A 74 -3.83 1.15 1.33
N ASN A 75 -4.69 1.56 0.41
CA ASN A 75 -6.09 1.92 0.66
C ASN A 75 -7.05 1.29 -0.37
N GLY A 76 -6.60 0.25 -1.07
CA GLY A 76 -7.43 -0.53 -1.98
C GLY A 76 -8.50 -1.33 -1.23
N ASP A 77 -9.44 -1.86 -1.98
CA ASP A 77 -10.44 -2.79 -1.45
C ASP A 77 -9.90 -4.23 -1.40
N THR A 78 -10.72 -5.15 -0.90
CA THR A 78 -10.35 -6.57 -0.76
C THR A 78 -10.05 -7.23 -2.10
N GLU A 79 -10.72 -6.80 -3.17
CA GLU A 79 -10.48 -7.34 -4.51
C GLU A 79 -9.11 -6.90 -5.03
N GLU A 80 -8.77 -5.62 -4.84
CA GLU A 80 -7.46 -5.10 -5.19
C GLU A 80 -6.33 -5.78 -4.39
N TYR A 81 -6.52 -6.02 -3.09
CA TYR A 81 -5.56 -6.80 -2.29
C TYR A 81 -5.33 -8.19 -2.87
N ARG A 82 -6.40 -8.94 -3.19
CA ARG A 82 -6.30 -10.29 -3.78
C ARG A 82 -5.61 -10.28 -5.14
N GLN A 83 -5.90 -9.28 -5.97
CA GLN A 83 -5.24 -9.10 -7.27
C GLN A 83 -3.73 -8.86 -7.09
N CYS A 84 -3.35 -7.92 -6.23
CA CYS A 84 -1.94 -7.65 -5.94
C CYS A 84 -1.22 -8.87 -5.36
N LYS A 85 -1.86 -9.63 -4.47
CA LYS A 85 -1.32 -10.89 -3.92
C LYS A 85 -1.15 -11.99 -4.94
N THR A 86 -2.07 -12.07 -5.91
CA THR A 86 -1.98 -13.06 -7.00
C THR A 86 -0.80 -12.76 -7.91
N MET A 87 -0.57 -11.48 -8.22
CA MET A 87 0.55 -11.05 -9.09
C MET A 87 1.90 -11.11 -8.36
N PHE A 88 1.91 -10.76 -7.07
CA PHE A 88 3.12 -10.72 -6.24
C PHE A 88 2.87 -11.42 -4.90
N PRO A 89 3.06 -12.74 -4.81
CA PRO A 89 2.83 -13.51 -3.57
C PRO A 89 3.69 -13.05 -2.39
N ASN A 90 4.83 -12.40 -2.64
CA ASN A 90 5.70 -11.83 -1.61
C ASN A 90 5.35 -10.37 -1.25
N GLY A 91 4.31 -9.80 -1.87
CA GLY A 91 3.88 -8.43 -1.64
C GLY A 91 3.42 -8.19 -0.21
N LYS A 92 3.84 -7.04 0.34
CA LYS A 92 3.46 -6.51 1.65
C LYS A 92 2.64 -5.24 1.50
N PHE A 93 1.72 -4.99 2.42
CA PHE A 93 0.73 -3.92 2.34
C PHE A 93 0.85 -3.02 3.56
N GLY A 94 1.12 -1.75 3.30
CA GLY A 94 1.22 -0.71 4.31
C GLY A 94 -0.14 -0.41 4.94
N ILE A 95 -0.24 -0.60 6.25
CA ILE A 95 -1.39 -0.28 7.07
C ILE A 95 -1.13 1.05 7.77
N SER A 96 -1.77 2.08 7.25
CA SER A 96 -1.56 3.47 7.66
C SER A 96 -2.62 3.93 8.68
N PRO A 97 -2.55 5.19 9.16
CA PRO A 97 -3.56 5.74 10.07
C PRO A 97 -5.00 5.78 9.53
N PHE A 98 -5.24 5.42 8.26
CA PHE A 98 -6.60 5.17 7.75
C PHE A 98 -7.41 4.22 8.65
N LEU A 99 -6.75 3.28 9.34
CA LEU A 99 -7.38 2.38 10.31
C LEU A 99 -8.08 3.12 11.47
N LEU A 100 -7.56 4.29 11.84
CA LEU A 100 -8.07 5.16 12.90
C LEU A 100 -9.12 6.16 12.37
N MET A 101 -9.35 6.22 11.05
CA MET A 101 -10.12 7.26 10.36
C MET A 101 -11.33 6.68 9.60
N ASP A 102 -12.06 5.75 10.23
CA ASP A 102 -13.16 4.97 9.62
C ASP A 102 -14.22 5.82 8.89
N ASN A 103 -14.56 6.97 9.47
CA ASN A 103 -15.54 7.88 8.86
C ASN A 103 -15.08 8.45 7.51
N LYS A 104 -13.76 8.57 7.29
CA LYS A 104 -13.20 9.08 6.03
C LYS A 104 -12.84 7.96 5.06
N TYR A 105 -12.53 6.77 5.57
CA TYR A 105 -12.14 5.60 4.78
C TYR A 105 -13.05 4.41 5.10
N PRO A 106 -14.36 4.51 4.78
CA PRO A 106 -15.30 3.44 5.05
C PRO A 106 -14.89 2.18 4.29
N GLY A 107 -14.96 1.02 4.96
CA GLY A 107 -14.60 -0.27 4.37
C GLY A 107 -13.10 -0.61 4.46
N TYR A 108 -12.21 0.34 4.77
CA TYR A 108 -10.78 0.05 4.91
C TYR A 108 -10.51 -1.02 5.98
N ARG A 109 -11.18 -0.91 7.13
CA ARG A 109 -11.09 -1.91 8.20
C ARG A 109 -11.52 -3.31 7.74
N ALA A 110 -12.56 -3.40 6.92
CA ALA A 110 -13.04 -4.68 6.39
C ALA A 110 -12.01 -5.31 5.46
N THR A 111 -11.37 -4.50 4.61
CA THR A 111 -10.27 -4.97 3.76
C THR A 111 -9.08 -5.45 4.58
N VAL A 112 -8.67 -4.71 5.62
CA VAL A 112 -7.56 -5.13 6.49
C VAL A 112 -7.85 -6.45 7.20
N CYS A 113 -9.09 -6.71 7.63
CA CYS A 113 -9.46 -8.00 8.24
C CYS A 113 -9.37 -9.20 7.29
N GLU A 114 -9.46 -8.97 5.98
CA GLU A 114 -9.35 -10.03 4.96
C GLU A 114 -7.89 -10.34 4.59
N MET A 115 -6.95 -9.51 5.05
CA MET A 115 -5.53 -9.70 4.79
C MET A 115 -4.92 -10.70 5.76
N LYS A 116 -3.96 -11.49 5.27
CA LYS A 116 -3.13 -12.32 6.15
C LYS A 116 -2.21 -11.44 7.00
N LEU A 117 -2.02 -11.80 8.26
CA LEU A 117 -1.14 -11.06 9.17
C LEU A 117 0.29 -10.92 8.62
N GLU A 118 0.80 -11.96 7.96
CA GLU A 118 2.13 -11.98 7.34
C GLU A 118 2.30 -10.97 6.19
N ASP A 119 1.19 -10.48 5.60
CA ASP A 119 1.21 -9.52 4.50
C ASP A 119 1.24 -8.06 4.98
N LEU A 120 1.02 -7.82 6.27
CA LEU A 120 0.88 -6.47 6.82
C LEU A 120 2.23 -5.84 7.16
N VAL A 121 2.39 -4.57 6.83
CA VAL A 121 3.47 -3.70 7.33
C VAL A 121 2.81 -2.47 7.96
N LEU A 122 3.18 -2.12 9.19
CA LEU A 122 2.59 -0.96 9.86
C LEU A 122 3.36 0.32 9.55
N GLU A 123 2.65 1.40 9.29
CA GLU A 123 3.22 2.70 8.95
C GLU A 123 2.38 3.84 9.53
N THR A 124 3.01 4.99 9.75
CA THR A 124 2.28 6.20 10.21
C THR A 124 2.11 7.24 9.13
N ASP A 125 2.90 7.16 8.05
CA ASP A 125 2.97 8.16 6.97
C ASP A 125 3.15 9.60 7.49
N SER A 126 3.82 9.75 8.63
CA SER A 126 4.02 11.07 9.25
C SER A 126 4.98 11.92 8.39
N PRO A 127 4.73 13.23 8.25
CA PRO A 127 3.81 14.08 9.02
C PRO A 127 2.38 14.16 8.46
N TYR A 128 2.00 13.28 7.53
CA TYR A 128 0.67 13.21 6.95
C TYR A 128 -0.27 12.32 7.77
N LEU A 129 -1.52 12.20 7.32
CA LEU A 129 -2.53 11.28 7.87
C LEU A 129 -2.81 11.43 9.36
N LYS A 130 -2.76 12.65 9.89
CA LYS A 130 -3.14 12.96 11.27
C LYS A 130 -4.59 12.52 11.56
N PRO A 131 -4.82 11.57 12.48
CA PRO A 131 -6.16 11.19 12.89
C PRO A 131 -6.87 12.33 13.61
N GLN A 132 -8.20 12.27 13.67
CA GLN A 132 -8.99 13.24 14.43
C GLN A 132 -8.61 13.18 15.92
N GLY A 133 -8.59 14.33 16.60
CA GLY A 133 -8.24 14.41 18.03
C GLY A 133 -6.74 14.48 18.32
N HIS A 134 -5.88 14.35 17.32
CA HIS A 134 -4.43 14.44 17.47
C HIS A 134 -3.91 15.85 17.16
N HIS A 135 -2.86 16.27 17.88
CA HIS A 135 -2.19 17.55 17.65
C HIS A 135 -1.37 17.52 16.35
N GLU A 136 -0.58 16.47 16.15
CA GLU A 136 0.25 16.20 14.96
C GLU A 136 0.18 14.73 14.55
N ALA A 137 0.67 14.42 13.34
CA ALA A 137 0.96 13.05 12.95
C ALA A 137 2.43 12.76 13.23
N SER A 138 2.70 11.66 13.92
CA SER A 138 4.05 11.30 14.34
C SER A 138 4.25 9.78 14.35
N PRO A 139 5.51 9.29 14.36
CA PRO A 139 5.81 7.86 14.48
C PRO A 139 5.17 7.17 15.69
N GLU A 140 4.87 7.90 16.76
CA GLU A 140 4.21 7.39 17.97
C GLU A 140 2.80 6.84 17.71
N LEU A 141 2.12 7.31 16.64
CA LEU A 141 0.82 6.78 16.20
C LEU A 141 0.85 5.28 15.93
N LEU A 142 2.03 4.71 15.67
CA LEU A 142 2.20 3.27 15.46
C LEU A 142 1.62 2.46 16.63
N LYS A 143 1.72 2.96 17.87
CA LYS A 143 1.14 2.30 19.05
C LYS A 143 -0.37 2.15 18.92
N GLU A 144 -1.06 3.22 18.51
CA GLU A 144 -2.50 3.22 18.34
C GLU A 144 -2.94 2.36 17.16
N ILE A 145 -2.17 2.36 16.08
CA ILE A 145 -2.40 1.48 14.93
C ILE A 145 -2.29 0.01 15.35
N ILE A 146 -1.25 -0.36 16.11
CA ILE A 146 -1.07 -1.72 16.66
C ILE A 146 -2.26 -2.11 17.53
N TRP A 147 -2.64 -1.27 18.49
CA TRP A 147 -3.77 -1.55 19.39
C TRP A 147 -5.07 -1.72 18.63
N LYS A 148 -5.31 -0.84 17.64
CA LYS A 148 -6.51 -0.92 16.82
C LYS A 148 -6.52 -2.20 15.99
N LEU A 149 -5.40 -2.54 15.36
CA LEU A 149 -5.27 -3.76 14.56
C LEU A 149 -5.51 -5.01 15.42
N ALA A 150 -4.88 -5.11 16.58
CA ALA A 150 -5.06 -6.23 17.52
C ALA A 150 -6.54 -6.41 17.90
N SER A 151 -7.23 -5.30 18.26
CA SER A 151 -8.66 -5.34 18.60
C SER A 151 -9.56 -5.85 17.47
N MET A 152 -9.15 -5.66 16.21
CA MET A 152 -9.92 -6.13 15.06
C MET A 152 -9.76 -7.64 14.85
N PHE A 153 -8.55 -8.18 15.08
CA PHE A 153 -8.29 -9.61 14.97
C PHE A 153 -8.81 -10.42 16.18
N ASP A 154 -8.79 -9.85 17.39
CA ASP A 154 -9.37 -10.49 18.59
C ASP A 154 -10.89 -10.68 18.47
N VAL A 155 -11.59 -9.70 17.87
CA VAL A 155 -13.03 -9.80 17.62
C VAL A 155 -13.36 -10.84 16.54
N HIS A 156 -12.46 -11.04 15.57
CA HIS A 156 -12.65 -12.05 14.52
C HIS A 156 -12.36 -13.47 15.01
N SER A 157 -11.45 -13.65 15.97
CA SER A 157 -11.06 -14.95 16.53
C SER A 157 -12.05 -15.51 17.59
N GLY A 158 -13.12 -14.77 17.90
CA GLY A 158 -14.33 -15.30 18.55
C GLY A 158 -15.06 -16.40 17.76
N GLY A 159 -14.60 -16.69 16.54
CA GLY A 159 -14.97 -17.87 15.76
C GLY A 159 -13.79 -18.42 14.96
N LYS A 160 -12.95 -19.23 15.62
CA LYS A 160 -11.84 -20.03 15.05
C LYS A 160 -10.55 -19.26 14.78
N ALA A 161 -9.65 -19.29 15.78
CA ALA A 161 -8.23 -19.33 15.50
C ALA A 161 -7.90 -20.61 14.71
N ARG A 162 -7.24 -20.47 13.56
CA ARG A 162 -6.49 -21.51 12.86
C ARG A 162 -5.20 -20.91 12.33
#